data_AF-A0A7S1V6S7-F1
#
_entry.id   AF-A0A7S1V6S7-F1
#
_cell.length_a   1.000
_cell.length_b   1.000
_cell.length_c   1.000
_cell.angle_alpha   90.00
_cell.angle_beta   90.00
_cell.angle_gamma   90.00
#
_symmetry.space_group_name_H-M   'P 1'
#
loop_
_entity.id
_entity.type
_entity.pdbx_description
1 polymer ?
#
loop_
_entity_poly.entity_id
_entity_poly.type
_entity_poly.pdbx_seq_one_letter_code
_entity_poly.pdbx_strand_id
1 'polypeptide(L)'
;LMDTLRATFVDPPTWMHGQAMSLWQAAFGPHGKGADVQSVLGVLMDPRLCTRASLNPDDRIAVGKLLNFTRTGYVSAYEFCVFLRWFGPVKGAMDRCLEALADGLVSGFVPAVEASTLLRSKRA
;
A
#
# COMPACT_ATOMS: atom_id res chain seq x y z
N LEU A 1 -16.83 16.53 0.76
CA LEU A 1 -15.98 15.86 1.77
C LEU A 1 -16.67 14.61 2.33
N MET A 2 -17.88 14.72 2.86
CA MET A 2 -18.69 13.55 3.27
C MET A 2 -18.98 12.60 2.11
N ASP A 3 -19.39 13.09 0.94
CA ASP A 3 -19.70 12.22 -0.22
C ASP A 3 -18.47 11.53 -0.82
N THR A 4 -17.29 12.17 -0.74
CA THR A 4 -16.02 11.61 -1.23
C THR A 4 -15.51 10.50 -0.32
N LEU A 5 -15.62 10.68 1.01
CA LEU A 5 -15.34 9.61 1.98
C LEU A 5 -16.34 8.47 1.81
N ARG A 6 -17.63 8.77 1.61
CA ARG A 6 -18.67 7.76 1.36
C ARG A 6 -18.40 6.95 0.09
N ALA A 7 -18.08 7.59 -1.03
CA ALA A 7 -17.74 6.91 -2.29
C ALA A 7 -16.40 6.16 -2.27
N THR A 8 -15.55 6.37 -1.26
CA THR A 8 -14.27 5.65 -1.11
C THR A 8 -14.39 4.48 -0.14
N PHE A 9 -15.27 4.59 0.87
CA PHE A 9 -15.37 3.63 1.98
C PHE A 9 -16.72 2.88 2.06
N VAL A 10 -17.77 3.31 1.36
CA VAL A 10 -19.09 2.64 1.31
C VAL A 10 -19.26 1.86 0.01
N ASP A 11 -18.90 2.46 -1.13
CA ASP A 11 -18.90 1.79 -2.43
C ASP A 11 -17.47 1.66 -2.95
N PRO A 12 -16.81 0.50 -2.76
CA PRO A 12 -15.43 0.33 -3.21
C PRO A 12 -15.31 0.63 -4.72
N PRO A 13 -14.37 1.49 -5.16
CA PRO A 13 -14.20 1.79 -6.58
C PRO A 13 -14.16 0.53 -7.46
N THR A 14 -14.70 0.60 -8.68
CA THR A 14 -14.73 -0.54 -9.62
C THR A 14 -13.35 -1.15 -9.88
N TRP A 15 -12.28 -0.34 -9.84
CA TRP A 15 -10.90 -0.80 -9.98
C TRP A 15 -10.39 -1.61 -8.78
N MET A 16 -11.04 -1.53 -7.63
CA MET A 16 -10.73 -2.39 -6.48
C MET A 16 -11.29 -3.81 -6.65
N HIS A 17 -12.14 -4.04 -7.65
CA HIS A 17 -12.65 -5.38 -7.93
C HIS A 17 -11.56 -6.18 -8.65
N GLY A 18 -11.17 -7.34 -8.11
CA GLY A 18 -10.13 -8.19 -8.68
C GLY A 18 -9.30 -8.92 -7.63
N GLN A 19 -8.11 -9.39 -8.04
CA GLN A 19 -7.22 -10.22 -7.21
C GLN A 19 -6.89 -9.59 -5.85
N ALA A 20 -6.76 -8.26 -5.79
CA ALA A 20 -6.50 -7.53 -4.55
C ALA A 20 -7.64 -7.70 -3.53
N MET A 21 -8.90 -7.52 -3.96
CA MET A 21 -10.05 -7.68 -3.08
C MET A 21 -10.32 -9.14 -2.74
N SER A 22 -10.11 -10.07 -3.69
CA SER A 22 -10.21 -11.50 -3.40
C SER A 22 -9.21 -11.93 -2.34
N LEU A 23 -7.96 -11.43 -2.42
CA LEU A 23 -6.94 -11.68 -1.40
C LEU A 23 -7.32 -11.06 -0.06
N TRP A 24 -7.80 -9.81 -0.06
CA TRP A 24 -8.26 -9.13 1.15
C TRP A 24 -9.38 -9.92 1.85
N GLN A 25 -10.42 -10.29 1.11
CA GLN A 25 -11.58 -11.01 1.64
C GLN A 25 -11.19 -12.41 2.13
N ALA A 26 -10.27 -13.09 1.45
CA ALA A 26 -9.76 -14.39 1.89
C ALA A 26 -8.96 -14.29 3.20
N ALA A 27 -8.21 -13.20 3.41
CA ALA A 27 -7.39 -13.03 4.59
C ALA A 27 -8.13 -12.42 5.79
N PHE A 28 -9.00 -11.44 5.55
CA PHE A 28 -9.57 -10.58 6.59
C PHE A 28 -11.10 -10.56 6.62
N GLY A 29 -11.75 -11.29 5.70
CA GLY A 29 -13.20 -11.38 5.61
C GLY A 29 -13.87 -10.19 4.91
N PRO A 30 -15.20 -10.25 4.77
CA PRO A 30 -15.98 -9.29 3.96
C PRO A 30 -16.26 -7.95 4.66
N HIS A 31 -15.99 -7.82 5.97
CA HIS A 31 -16.33 -6.62 6.74
C HIS A 31 -15.08 -5.92 7.27
N GLY A 32 -14.67 -4.87 6.55
CA GLY A 32 -13.45 -4.09 6.73
C GLY A 32 -13.38 -3.24 8.00
N LYS A 33 -13.19 -3.86 9.16
CA LYS A 33 -12.80 -3.14 10.40
C LYS A 33 -11.35 -2.62 10.39
N GLY A 34 -10.65 -2.76 9.27
CA GLY A 34 -9.22 -2.56 9.18
C GLY A 34 -8.46 -3.74 9.79
N ALA A 35 -7.34 -4.11 9.16
CA ALA A 35 -6.41 -5.10 9.69
C ALA A 35 -5.21 -4.36 10.27
N ASP A 36 -4.60 -4.87 11.33
CA ASP A 36 -3.36 -4.29 11.81
C ASP A 36 -2.25 -4.46 10.75
N VAL A 37 -1.27 -3.55 10.76
CA VAL A 37 -0.21 -3.51 9.75
C VAL A 37 0.60 -4.83 9.73
N GLN A 38 0.80 -5.48 10.87
CA GLN A 38 1.59 -6.71 10.94
C GLN A 38 0.88 -7.87 10.26
N SER A 39 -0.43 -8.00 10.46
CA SER A 39 -1.26 -8.99 9.76
C SER A 39 -1.24 -8.78 8.24
N VAL A 40 -1.33 -7.53 7.77
CA VAL A 40 -1.25 -7.22 6.33
C VAL A 40 0.13 -7.54 5.76
N LEU A 41 1.21 -7.19 6.46
CA LEU A 41 2.56 -7.56 6.06
C LEU A 41 2.71 -9.08 6.01
N GLY A 42 2.13 -9.83 6.95
CA GLY A 42 2.15 -11.29 6.94
C GLY A 42 1.54 -11.89 5.67
N VAL A 43 0.41 -11.34 5.20
CA VAL A 43 -0.21 -11.75 3.93
C VAL A 43 0.69 -11.42 2.75
N LEU A 44 1.26 -10.21 2.70
CA LEU A 44 2.10 -9.78 1.57
C LEU A 44 3.46 -10.48 1.54
N MET A 45 3.95 -10.97 2.68
CA MET A 45 5.17 -11.74 2.83
C MET A 45 4.97 -13.25 2.65
N ASP A 46 3.77 -13.70 2.27
CA ASP A 46 3.54 -15.11 1.92
C ASP A 46 4.55 -15.53 0.84
N PRO A 47 5.26 -16.67 1.00
CA PRO A 47 6.28 -17.12 0.04
C PRO A 47 5.76 -17.35 -1.39
N ARG A 48 4.45 -17.47 -1.56
CA ARG A 48 3.80 -17.57 -2.88
C ARG A 48 3.70 -16.20 -3.57
N LEU A 49 3.75 -15.12 -2.79
CA LEU A 49 3.58 -13.73 -3.22
C LEU A 49 4.89 -12.92 -3.21
N CYS A 50 5.81 -13.21 -2.29
CA CYS A 50 7.05 -12.47 -2.09
C CYS A 50 8.25 -13.41 -2.09
N THR A 51 9.34 -13.03 -2.75
CA THR A 51 10.58 -13.83 -2.77
C THR A 51 11.43 -13.63 -1.51
N ARG A 52 11.22 -12.55 -0.76
CA ARG A 52 11.95 -12.25 0.47
C ARG A 52 11.46 -13.12 1.62
N ALA A 53 12.40 -13.74 2.32
CA ALA A 53 12.11 -14.54 3.51
C ALA A 53 11.75 -13.68 4.73
N SER A 54 12.26 -12.45 4.81
CA SER A 54 12.01 -11.53 5.93
C SER A 54 12.20 -10.07 5.51
N LEU A 55 11.62 -9.17 6.30
CA LEU A 55 11.85 -7.72 6.24
C LEU A 55 12.79 -7.30 7.36
N ASN A 56 13.76 -6.46 7.05
CA ASN A 56 14.52 -5.76 8.09
C ASN A 56 13.61 -4.75 8.83
N PRO A 57 14.02 -4.23 10.00
CA PRO A 57 13.19 -3.31 10.78
C PRO A 57 12.82 -2.02 10.05
N ASP A 58 13.74 -1.45 9.25
CA ASP A 58 13.53 -0.18 8.57
C ASP A 58 12.54 -0.32 7.41
N ASP A 59 12.67 -1.38 6.61
CA ASP A 59 11.74 -1.74 5.54
C ASP A 59 10.34 -1.98 6.11
N ARG A 60 10.25 -2.69 7.25
CA ARG A 60 8.97 -2.93 7.93
C ARG A 60 8.29 -1.61 8.32
N ILE A 61 9.05 -0.64 8.83
CA ILE A 61 8.53 0.68 9.18
C ILE A 61 8.12 1.46 7.92
N ALA A 62 8.95 1.45 6.87
CA ALA A 62 8.70 2.17 5.63
C ALA A 62 7.45 1.64 4.91
N VAL A 63 7.38 0.32 4.68
CA VAL A 63 6.23 -0.34 4.06
C VAL A 63 4.98 -0.19 4.93
N GLY A 64 5.12 -0.27 6.25
CA GLY A 64 4.01 -0.04 7.17
C GLY A 64 3.39 1.35 7.02
N LYS A 65 4.21 2.39 6.81
CA LYS A 65 3.74 3.76 6.52
C LYS A 65 3.07 3.87 5.15
N LEU A 66 3.50 3.10 4.16
CA LEU A 66 2.85 3.06 2.84
C LEU A 66 1.49 2.37 2.89
N LEU A 67 1.37 1.30 3.67
CA LEU A 67 0.12 0.57 3.86
C LEU A 67 -0.89 1.31 4.74
N ASN A 68 -0.43 2.08 5.72
CA ASN A 68 -1.29 2.87 6.62
C ASN A 68 -1.10 4.37 6.35
N PHE A 69 -1.37 4.79 5.11
CA PHE A 69 -1.16 6.20 4.73
C PHE A 69 -2.18 7.13 5.40
N THR A 70 -3.31 6.62 5.89
CA THR A 70 -4.27 7.40 6.71
C THR A 70 -3.82 7.58 8.15
N ARG A 71 -2.79 6.84 8.59
CA ARG A 71 -2.22 6.86 9.95
C ARG A 71 -3.24 6.57 11.06
N THR A 72 -4.21 5.69 10.78
CA THR A 72 -5.28 5.33 11.72
C THR A 72 -4.89 4.20 12.69
N GLY A 73 -3.67 3.67 12.55
CA GLY A 73 -3.20 2.46 13.24
C GLY A 73 -3.65 1.14 12.60
N TYR A 74 -4.58 1.17 11.64
CA TYR A 74 -5.06 0.02 10.89
C TYR A 74 -4.93 0.27 9.39
N VAL A 75 -4.95 -0.80 8.61
CA VAL A 75 -4.97 -0.79 7.14
C VAL A 75 -6.36 -1.18 6.70
N SER A 76 -7.00 -0.34 5.91
CA SER A 76 -8.29 -0.62 5.28
C SER A 76 -8.12 -1.44 4.00
N ALA A 77 -9.21 -2.08 3.55
CA ALA A 77 -9.24 -2.75 2.24
C ALA A 77 -8.88 -1.77 1.10
N TYR A 78 -9.26 -0.51 1.25
CA TYR A 78 -8.92 0.56 0.33
C TYR A 78 -7.41 0.80 0.28
N GLU A 79 -6.77 1.01 1.44
CA GLU A 79 -5.32 1.23 1.52
C GLU A 79 -4.53 0.03 0.96
N PHE A 80 -4.98 -1.19 1.25
CA PHE A 80 -4.41 -2.41 0.68
C PHE A 80 -4.51 -2.45 -0.85
N CYS A 81 -5.67 -2.10 -1.41
CA CYS A 81 -5.87 -2.05 -2.86
C CYS A 81 -5.04 -0.94 -3.51
N VAL A 82 -4.90 0.22 -2.86
CA VAL A 82 -4.03 1.31 -3.33
C VAL A 82 -2.57 0.86 -3.37
N PHE A 83 -2.09 0.19 -2.31
CA PHE A 83 -0.73 -0.38 -2.30
C PHE A 83 -0.51 -1.33 -3.47
N LEU A 84 -1.45 -2.26 -3.70
CA LEU A 84 -1.39 -3.20 -4.82
C LEU A 84 -1.59 -2.54 -6.18
N ARG A 85 -2.15 -1.34 -6.23
CA ARG A 85 -2.20 -0.53 -7.47
C ARG A 85 -0.87 0.13 -7.77
N TRP A 86 -0.13 0.56 -6.74
CA TRP A 86 1.19 1.17 -6.91
C TRP A 86 2.28 0.16 -7.27
N PHE A 87 2.27 -1.01 -6.61
CA PHE A 87 3.34 -2.00 -6.72
C PHE A 87 2.88 -3.31 -7.36
N GLY A 88 1.64 -3.37 -7.86
CA GLY A 88 1.05 -4.55 -8.47
C GLY A 88 1.79 -5.06 -9.71
N PRO A 89 1.47 -6.27 -10.20
CA PRO A 89 0.42 -7.20 -9.74
C PRO A 89 0.66 -7.81 -8.34
N VAL A 90 -0.30 -8.55 -7.79
CA VAL A 90 -0.24 -9.12 -6.41
C VAL A 90 1.07 -9.89 -6.15
N LYS A 91 1.41 -10.81 -7.06
CA LYS A 91 2.66 -11.57 -6.98
C LYS A 91 3.84 -10.64 -7.29
N GLY A 92 4.80 -10.58 -6.37
CA GLY A 92 5.96 -9.71 -6.41
C GLY A 92 5.68 -8.26 -6.01
N ALA A 93 4.49 -7.93 -5.49
CA ALA A 93 4.18 -6.56 -5.09
C ALA A 93 5.11 -6.05 -3.98
N MET A 94 5.37 -6.91 -2.99
CA MET A 94 6.30 -6.58 -1.92
C MET A 94 7.74 -6.43 -2.44
N ASP A 95 8.20 -7.34 -3.30
CA ASP A 95 9.55 -7.27 -3.90
C ASP A 95 9.75 -5.93 -4.63
N ARG A 96 8.80 -5.53 -5.49
CA ARG A 96 8.84 -4.24 -6.20
C ARG A 96 8.79 -3.04 -5.26
N CYS A 97 8.01 -3.12 -4.18
CA CYS A 97 7.96 -2.05 -3.19
C CYS A 97 9.33 -1.85 -2.52
N LEU A 98 10.00 -2.95 -2.16
CA LEU A 98 11.30 -2.92 -1.50
C LEU A 98 12.40 -2.43 -2.46
N GLU A 99 12.37 -2.85 -3.72
CA GLU A 99 13.26 -2.32 -4.76
C GLU A 99 13.07 -0.81 -4.94
N ALA A 100 11.82 -0.33 -5.03
CA ALA A 100 11.54 1.09 -5.17
C ALA A 100 11.96 1.93 -3.94
N LEU A 101 11.89 1.34 -2.73
CA LEU A 101 12.42 1.96 -1.51
C LEU A 101 13.95 2.01 -1.53
N ALA A 102 14.61 0.92 -1.91
CA ALA A 102 16.08 0.85 -1.99
C ALA A 102 16.65 1.82 -3.03
N ASP A 103 15.97 1.99 -4.16
CA ASP A 103 16.36 2.91 -5.23
C ASP A 103 16.03 4.39 -4.91
N GLY A 104 15.40 4.66 -3.77
CA GLY A 104 15.00 6.02 -3.37
C GLY A 104 13.90 6.62 -4.27
N LEU A 105 13.12 5.78 -4.94
CA LEU A 105 12.04 6.20 -5.84
C LEU A 105 10.75 6.57 -5.08
N VAL A 106 10.63 6.12 -3.83
CA VAL A 106 9.47 6.37 -2.98
C VAL A 106 9.82 7.43 -1.93
N SER A 107 9.22 8.61 -2.04
CA SER A 107 9.46 9.75 -1.13
C SER A 107 8.32 9.99 -0.13
N GLY A 108 7.46 9.00 0.12
CA GLY A 108 6.27 9.16 0.95
C GLY A 108 5.23 10.07 0.29
N PHE A 109 4.49 10.86 1.08
CA PHE A 109 3.48 11.77 0.56
C PHE A 109 4.10 13.11 0.17
N VAL A 110 4.34 13.30 -1.13
CA VAL A 110 4.85 14.57 -1.68
C VAL A 110 3.76 15.18 -2.57
N PRO A 111 3.20 16.35 -2.20
CA PRO A 111 2.29 17.09 -3.07
C PRO A 111 2.95 17.42 -4.42
N ALA A 112 2.14 17.46 -5.49
CA ALA A 112 2.65 17.72 -6.84
C ALA A 112 3.47 19.02 -6.97
N VAL A 113 3.12 20.05 -6.19
CA VAL A 113 3.85 21.33 -6.14
C VAL A 113 5.24 21.18 -5.51
N GLU A 114 5.36 20.38 -4.45
CA GLU A 114 6.64 20.08 -3.80
C GLU A 114 7.52 19.21 -4.69
N ALA A 115 6.93 18.17 -5.30
CA ALA A 115 7.63 17.32 -6.26
C ALA A 115 8.18 18.14 -7.44
N SER A 116 7.37 19.06 -7.97
CA SER A 116 7.79 19.96 -9.05
C SER A 116 8.95 20.88 -8.63
N THR A 117 8.94 21.33 -7.38
CA THR A 117 10.01 22.19 -6.82
C THR A 117 11.31 21.41 -6.67
N LEU A 118 11.24 20.18 -6.13
CA LEU A 118 12.38 19.27 -5.99
C LEU A 118 12.98 18.86 -7.34
N LEU A 119 12.15 18.65 -8.36
CA LEU A 119 12.63 18.29 -9.70
C LEU A 119 13.29 19.48 -10.41
N ARG A 120 12.82 20.71 -10.17
CA ARG A 120 13.45 21.91 -10.73
C ARG A 120 14.85 22.14 -10.15
N SER A 121 15.07 21.88 -8.86
CA SER A 121 16.40 22.05 -8.25
C SER A 121 17.42 21.00 -8.68
N LYS A 122 16.98 19.83 -9.18
CA LYS A 122 17.85 18.77 -9.72
C LYS A 122 18.18 18.91 -11.21
N ARG A 123 17.57 19.88 -11.93
CA ARG A 123 17.84 20.14 -13.36
C ARG A 123 19.03 21.08 -13.61
N ALA A 124 19.79 21.44 -12.58
CA ALA A 124 21.00 22.26 -12.67
C ALA A 124 22.25 21.40 -12.82
#